data_AF-A0A8T4P0Y5-F1
#
_entry.id   AF-A0A8T4P0Y5-F1
#
_cell.length_a   1.000
_cell.length_b   1.000
_cell.length_c   1.000
_cell.angle_alpha   90.00
_cell.angle_beta   90.00
_cell.angle_gamma   90.00
#
_symmetry.space_group_name_H-M   'P 1'
#
loop_
_entity.id
_entity.type
_entity.pdbx_description
1 polymer ?
#
loop_
_entity_poly.entity_id
_entity_poly.type
_entity_poly.pdbx_seq_one_letter_code
_entity_poly.pdbx_strand_id
1 'polypeptide(L)'
;MDHPIVEKILKEGIASVNLSMLDESARKKILSDVGEKLYRRGRFTEAIEIMAKANDTEKLAKLGDLFLSENKVEFATLCFIPTRDRQKLNDAAVKCIQLKNYRLAAKAYEAADNRQMASFIMRNFVEGK
;
A
#
# COMPACT_ATOMS: atom_id res chain seq x y z
N MET A 1 -13.15 0.92 -24.49
CA MET A 1 -14.23 0.21 -23.78
C MET A 1 -13.60 -0.45 -22.58
N ASP A 2 -14.08 -0.15 -21.37
CA ASP A 2 -13.48 -0.67 -20.15
C ASP A 2 -13.81 -2.15 -19.97
N HIS A 3 -12.81 -2.96 -19.59
CA HIS A 3 -12.96 -4.41 -19.46
C HIS A 3 -14.05 -4.72 -18.40
N PRO A 4 -15.04 -5.60 -18.66
CA PRO A 4 -16.16 -5.83 -17.73
C PRO A 4 -15.73 -6.18 -16.30
N ILE A 5 -14.63 -6.95 -16.18
CA ILE A 5 -13.99 -7.28 -14.89
C ILE A 5 -13.52 -6.03 -14.13
N VAL A 6 -12.90 -5.06 -14.83
CA VAL A 6 -12.43 -3.80 -14.22
C VAL A 6 -13.61 -3.01 -13.65
N GLU A 7 -14.69 -2.87 -14.41
CA GLU A 7 -15.89 -2.17 -13.94
C GLU A 7 -16.56 -2.85 -12.75
N LYS A 8 -16.62 -4.19 -12.76
CA LYS A 8 -17.14 -4.95 -11.62
C LYS A 8 -16.31 -4.73 -10.36
N ILE A 9 -14.97 -4.81 -10.46
CA ILE A 9 -14.08 -4.55 -9.32
C ILE A 9 -14.24 -3.11 -8.79
N LEU A 10 -14.39 -2.12 -9.67
CA LEU A 10 -14.55 -0.72 -9.25
C LEU A 10 -15.85 -0.47 -8.46
N LYS A 11 -16.91 -1.22 -8.75
CA LYS A 11 -18.23 -1.11 -8.11
C LYS A 11 -18.36 -1.97 -6.86
N GLU A 12 -17.89 -3.21 -6.92
CA GLU A 12 -18.18 -4.24 -5.92
C GLU A 12 -16.93 -4.67 -5.12
N GLY A 13 -15.75 -4.14 -5.47
CA GLY A 13 -14.48 -4.49 -4.85
C GLY A 13 -13.85 -5.76 -5.43
N ILE A 14 -12.55 -5.97 -5.15
CA ILE A 14 -11.79 -7.09 -5.72
C ILE A 14 -12.28 -8.48 -5.27
N ALA A 15 -12.95 -8.56 -4.12
CA ALA A 15 -13.54 -9.81 -3.64
C ALA A 15 -14.72 -10.29 -4.52
N SER A 16 -15.29 -9.44 -5.36
CA SER A 16 -16.42 -9.77 -6.25
C SER A 16 -16.04 -10.60 -7.49
N VAL A 17 -14.73 -10.81 -7.71
CA VAL A 17 -14.20 -11.52 -8.87
C VAL A 17 -13.16 -12.55 -8.46
N ASN A 18 -13.20 -13.71 -9.11
CA ASN A 18 -12.12 -14.69 -9.01
C ASN A 18 -11.17 -14.53 -10.21
N LEU A 19 -9.92 -14.15 -9.94
CA LEU A 19 -8.87 -13.98 -10.96
C LEU A 19 -7.91 -15.17 -11.02
N SER A 20 -8.17 -16.27 -10.31
CA SER A 20 -7.27 -17.43 -10.22
C SER A 20 -7.07 -18.15 -11.56
N MET A 21 -8.01 -18.00 -12.49
CA MET A 21 -7.98 -18.63 -13.82
C MET A 21 -7.16 -17.81 -14.83
N LEU A 22 -6.74 -16.59 -14.47
CA LEU A 22 -5.91 -15.74 -15.33
C LEU A 22 -4.43 -15.99 -15.06
N ASP A 23 -3.63 -15.96 -16.12
CA ASP A 23 -2.18 -15.91 -15.98
C ASP A 23 -1.72 -14.64 -15.25
N GLU A 24 -0.47 -14.65 -14.78
CA GLU A 24 0.08 -13.56 -14.00
C GLU A 24 0.12 -12.22 -14.74
N SER A 25 0.40 -12.24 -16.06
CA SER A 25 0.49 -11.03 -16.88
C SER A 25 -0.89 -10.37 -17.04
N ALA A 26 -1.91 -11.16 -17.39
CA ALA A 26 -3.29 -10.71 -17.52
C ALA A 26 -3.82 -10.21 -16.17
N ARG A 27 -3.56 -10.94 -15.09
CA ARG A 27 -3.96 -10.54 -13.74
C ARG A 27 -3.29 -9.23 -13.32
N LYS A 28 -1.98 -9.09 -13.52
CA LYS A 28 -1.23 -7.86 -13.22
C LYS A 28 -1.80 -6.68 -14.00
N LYS A 29 -2.06 -6.84 -15.30
CA LYS A 29 -2.64 -5.78 -16.15
C LYS A 29 -3.99 -5.29 -15.63
N ILE A 30 -4.92 -6.22 -15.35
CA ILE A 30 -6.26 -5.86 -14.84
C ILE A 30 -6.16 -5.13 -13.50
N LEU A 31 -5.35 -5.65 -12.57
CA LEU A 31 -5.20 -5.04 -11.26
C LEU A 31 -4.55 -3.65 -11.36
N SER A 32 -3.50 -3.49 -12.19
CA SER A 32 -2.89 -2.19 -12.43
C SER A 32 -3.88 -1.17 -13.02
N ASP A 33 -4.72 -1.58 -13.97
CA ASP A 33 -5.76 -0.73 -14.57
C ASP A 33 -6.81 -0.30 -13.53
N VAL A 34 -7.27 -1.22 -12.69
CA VAL A 34 -8.18 -0.91 -11.57
C VAL A 34 -7.52 0.06 -10.60
N GLY A 35 -6.27 -0.21 -10.20
CA GLY A 35 -5.51 0.63 -9.27
C GLY A 35 -5.39 2.07 -9.78
N GLU A 36 -5.04 2.27 -11.05
CA GLU A 36 -4.97 3.60 -11.65
C GLU A 36 -6.31 4.33 -11.65
N LYS A 37 -7.40 3.63 -11.96
CA LYS A 37 -8.74 4.22 -11.96
C LYS A 37 -9.21 4.61 -10.56
N LEU A 38 -8.92 3.78 -9.56
CA LEU A 38 -9.20 4.11 -8.16
C LEU A 38 -8.41 5.33 -7.72
N TYR A 39 -7.12 5.41 -8.11
CA TYR A 39 -6.27 6.58 -7.84
C TYR A 39 -6.85 7.86 -8.44
N ARG A 40 -7.24 7.84 -9.72
CA ARG A 40 -7.86 8.99 -10.41
C ARG A 40 -9.21 9.41 -9.78
N ARG A 41 -9.91 8.48 -9.11
CA ARG A 41 -11.15 8.75 -8.35
C ARG A 41 -10.89 9.20 -6.91
N GLY A 42 -9.64 9.40 -6.49
CA GLY A 42 -9.28 9.77 -5.13
C GLY A 42 -9.39 8.65 -4.09
N ARG A 43 -9.66 7.41 -4.52
CA ARG A 43 -9.78 6.22 -3.64
C ARG A 43 -8.40 5.62 -3.38
N PHE A 44 -7.52 6.39 -2.73
CA PHE A 44 -6.10 6.09 -2.63
C PHE A 44 -5.78 4.78 -1.90
N THR A 45 -6.39 4.52 -0.74
CA THR A 45 -6.14 3.29 0.02
C THR A 45 -6.45 2.04 -0.82
N GLU A 46 -7.61 2.03 -1.48
CA GLU A 46 -8.00 0.92 -2.33
C GLU A 46 -7.11 0.78 -3.57
N ALA A 47 -6.70 1.92 -4.17
CA ALA A 47 -5.75 1.90 -5.27
C ALA A 47 -4.43 1.22 -4.88
N ILE A 48 -3.89 1.57 -3.71
CA ILE A 48 -2.64 1.00 -3.19
C ILE A 48 -2.80 -0.49 -2.90
N GLU A 49 -3.90 -0.91 -2.26
CA GLU A 49 -4.16 -2.32 -1.98
C GLU A 49 -4.26 -3.17 -3.25
N ILE A 50 -4.93 -2.65 -4.28
CA ILE A 50 -5.04 -3.32 -5.58
C ILE A 50 -3.68 -3.41 -6.29
N MET A 51 -2.91 -2.31 -6.29
CA MET A 51 -1.57 -2.30 -6.88
C MET A 51 -0.60 -3.23 -6.13
N ALA A 52 -0.73 -3.36 -4.81
CA ALA A 52 0.02 -4.33 -4.01
C ALA A 52 -0.32 -5.78 -4.41
N LYS A 53 -1.61 -6.08 -4.65
CA LYS A 53 -2.04 -7.39 -5.18
C LYS A 53 -1.53 -7.66 -6.61
N ALA A 54 -1.27 -6.60 -7.38
CA ALA A 54 -0.63 -6.72 -8.70
C ALA A 54 0.88 -7.01 -8.63
N ASN A 55 1.46 -6.97 -7.42
CA ASN A 55 2.90 -7.12 -7.17
C ASN A 55 3.76 -6.14 -8.01
N ASP A 56 3.24 -4.95 -8.27
CA ASP A 56 3.95 -3.91 -9.03
C ASP A 56 4.73 -2.99 -8.07
N THR A 57 5.76 -3.55 -7.44
CA THR A 57 6.54 -2.88 -6.39
C THR A 57 7.28 -1.64 -6.88
N GLU A 58 7.70 -1.61 -8.15
CA GLU A 58 8.32 -0.43 -8.76
C GLU A 58 7.33 0.74 -8.84
N LYS A 59 6.12 0.47 -9.32
CA LYS A 59 5.06 1.50 -9.41
C LYS A 59 4.63 1.99 -8.03
N LEU A 60 4.51 1.08 -7.06
CA LEU A 60 4.22 1.43 -5.68
C LEU A 60 5.32 2.29 -5.06
N ALA A 61 6.60 1.98 -5.31
CA ALA A 61 7.71 2.80 -4.83
C ALA A 61 7.62 4.23 -5.37
N LYS A 62 7.40 4.41 -6.69
CA LYS A 62 7.25 5.73 -7.31
C LYS A 62 6.03 6.49 -6.76
N LEU A 63 4.91 5.80 -6.59
CA LEU A 63 3.69 6.38 -6.01
C LEU A 63 3.89 6.78 -4.54
N GLY A 64 4.63 5.97 -3.78
CA GLY A 64 5.01 6.29 -2.41
C GLY A 64 5.89 7.54 -2.33
N ASP A 65 6.89 7.65 -3.20
CA ASP A 65 7.75 8.83 -3.28
C ASP A 65 6.91 10.09 -3.62
N LEU A 66 5.95 9.99 -4.54
CA LEU A 66 5.02 11.07 -4.86
C LEU A 66 4.18 11.48 -3.64
N PHE A 67 3.53 10.53 -2.96
CA PHE A 67 2.76 10.83 -1.76
C PHE A 67 3.60 11.48 -0.66
N LEU A 68 4.86 11.06 -0.54
CA LEU A 68 5.79 11.63 0.42
C LEU A 68 6.12 13.09 0.10
N SER A 69 6.27 13.43 -1.18
CA SER A 69 6.49 14.81 -1.65
C SER A 69 5.27 15.71 -1.41
N GLU A 70 4.06 15.13 -1.37
CA GLU A 70 2.81 15.81 -1.04
C GLU A 70 2.50 15.83 0.47
N ASN A 71 3.46 15.41 1.31
CA ASN A 71 3.30 15.26 2.76
C ASN A 71 2.17 14.29 3.18
N LYS A 72 1.74 13.40 2.29
CA LYS A 72 0.75 12.34 2.54
C LYS A 72 1.44 11.07 3.05
N VAL A 73 2.07 11.19 4.22
CA VAL A 73 2.94 10.15 4.82
C VAL A 73 2.23 8.80 4.98
N GLU A 74 0.95 8.80 5.34
CA GLU A 74 0.19 7.56 5.52
C GLU A 74 0.10 6.74 4.22
N PHE A 75 -0.31 7.37 3.12
CA PHE A 75 -0.37 6.71 1.82
C PHE A 75 1.01 6.31 1.30
N ALA A 76 2.02 7.15 1.50
CA ALA A 76 3.40 6.82 1.14
C ALA A 76 3.88 5.54 1.84
N THR A 77 3.60 5.42 3.14
CA THR A 77 3.99 4.27 3.94
C THR A 77 3.27 3.01 3.48
N LEU A 78 1.96 3.10 3.19
CA LEU A 78 1.19 1.98 2.64
C LEU A 78 1.74 1.51 1.29
N CYS A 79 2.21 2.43 0.43
CA CYS A 79 2.87 2.10 -0.81
C CYS A 79 4.19 1.34 -0.60
N PHE A 80 5.00 1.73 0.40
CA PHE A 80 6.32 1.14 0.63
C PHE A 80 6.28 -0.24 1.29
N ILE A 81 5.26 -0.55 2.11
CA ILE A 81 5.14 -1.86 2.80
C ILE A 81 5.33 -3.06 1.86
N PRO A 82 4.64 -3.16 0.72
CA PRO A 82 4.81 -4.29 -0.20
C PRO A 82 6.15 -4.30 -0.95
N THR A 83 6.88 -3.18 -1.02
CA THR A 83 8.16 -3.10 -1.77
C THR A 83 9.32 -3.73 -1.01
N ARG A 84 9.22 -3.82 0.32
CA ARG A 84 10.29 -4.28 1.24
C ARG A 84 11.60 -3.48 1.12
N ASP A 85 11.52 -2.25 0.60
CA ASP A 85 12.63 -1.30 0.61
C ASP A 85 12.87 -0.81 2.05
N ARG A 86 13.86 -1.41 2.70
CA ARG A 86 14.16 -1.13 4.12
C ARG A 86 14.45 0.33 4.39
N GLN A 87 15.13 1.02 3.48
CA GLN A 87 15.49 2.42 3.68
C GLN A 87 14.23 3.29 3.65
N LYS A 88 13.43 3.18 2.58
CA LYS A 88 12.19 3.95 2.46
C LYS A 88 11.20 3.67 3.58
N LEU A 89 11.13 2.41 4.03
CA LEU A 89 10.27 2.02 5.14
C LEU A 89 10.72 2.61 6.47
N ASN A 90 12.02 2.58 6.79
CA ASN A 90 12.54 3.22 7.99
C ASN A 90 12.29 4.74 7.97
N ASP A 91 12.55 5.40 6.83
CA ASP A 91 12.34 6.84 6.69
C ASP A 91 10.86 7.23 6.83
N ALA A 92 9.97 6.45 6.21
CA ALA A 92 8.52 6.64 6.34
C ALA A 92 8.05 6.38 7.79
N ALA A 93 8.58 5.36 8.46
CA ALA A 93 8.24 5.04 9.85
C ALA A 93 8.62 6.18 10.82
N VAL A 94 9.78 6.81 10.64
CA VAL A 94 10.19 8.00 11.42
C VAL A 94 9.18 9.12 11.25
N LYS A 95 8.73 9.39 10.02
CA LYS A 95 7.69 10.40 9.75
C LYS A 95 6.34 10.02 10.38
N CYS A 96 5.95 8.75 10.34
CA CYS A 96 4.75 8.28 11.04
C CYS A 96 4.82 8.52 12.55
N ILE A 97 5.98 8.32 13.19
CA ILE A 97 6.17 8.64 14.62
C ILE A 97 5.95 10.13 14.88
N GLN A 98 6.53 11.02 14.06
CA GLN A 98 6.35 12.47 14.19
C GLN A 98 4.87 12.88 14.11
N LEU A 99 4.08 12.17 13.29
CA LEU A 99 2.64 12.35 13.15
C LEU A 99 1.81 11.58 14.20
N LYS A 100 2.47 10.94 15.18
CA LYS A 100 1.84 10.08 16.21
C LYS A 100 1.03 8.89 15.65
N ASN A 101 1.28 8.51 14.39
CA ASN A 101 0.69 7.32 13.78
C ASN A 101 1.54 6.08 14.12
N TYR A 102 1.54 5.70 15.39
CA TYR A 102 2.41 4.65 15.93
C TYR A 102 2.13 3.27 15.34
N ARG A 103 0.86 2.97 15.06
CA ARG A 103 0.47 1.68 14.48
C ARG A 103 1.04 1.50 13.07
N LEU A 104 0.97 2.55 12.24
CA LEU A 104 1.55 2.51 10.90
C LEU A 104 3.08 2.52 10.93
N ALA A 105 3.69 3.28 11.85
CA ALA A 105 5.13 3.26 12.07
C ALA A 105 5.64 1.85 12.43
N ALA A 106 4.97 1.16 13.37
CA ALA A 106 5.33 -0.20 13.75
C ALA A 106 5.24 -1.17 12.56
N LYS A 107 4.16 -1.08 11.77
CA LYS A 107 3.98 -1.90 10.56
C LYS A 107 5.08 -1.65 9.52
N ALA A 108 5.50 -0.40 9.35
CA ALA A 108 6.58 -0.05 8.44
C ALA A 108 7.94 -0.59 8.91
N TYR A 109 8.26 -0.47 10.21
CA TYR A 109 9.47 -1.08 10.77
C TYR A 109 9.47 -2.61 10.68
N GLU A 110 8.32 -3.24 10.89
CA GLU A 110 8.18 -4.69 10.70
C GLU A 110 8.45 -5.09 9.25
N ALA A 111 7.87 -4.37 8.29
CA ALA A 111 8.14 -4.60 6.86
C ALA A 111 9.60 -4.33 6.46
N ALA A 112 10.30 -3.45 7.19
CA ALA A 112 11.74 -3.20 7.04
C ALA A 112 12.64 -4.25 7.73
N ASP A 113 12.05 -5.24 8.41
CA ASP A 113 12.71 -6.23 9.28
C ASP A 113 13.42 -5.59 10.50
N ASN A 114 13.00 -4.39 10.91
CA ASN A 114 13.43 -3.72 12.13
C ASN A 114 12.51 -4.09 13.30
N ARG A 115 12.57 -5.37 13.69
CA ARG A 115 11.66 -5.96 14.70
C ARG A 115 11.79 -5.33 16.07
N GLN A 116 12.99 -4.86 16.43
CA GLN A 116 13.23 -4.19 17.70
C GLN A 116 12.41 -2.89 17.79
N MET A 117 12.48 -2.03 16.77
CA MET A 117 11.67 -0.81 16.79
C MET A 117 10.19 -1.08 16.65
N ALA A 118 9.78 -2.03 15.80
CA ALA A 118 8.37 -2.41 15.69
C ALA A 118 7.81 -2.84 17.06
N SER A 119 8.52 -3.71 17.78
CA SER A 119 8.12 -4.20 19.10
C SER A 119 8.13 -3.10 20.16
N PHE A 120 9.14 -2.22 20.15
CA PHE A 120 9.22 -1.09 21.06
C PHE A 120 8.01 -0.16 20.90
N ILE A 121 7.67 0.18 19.65
CA ILE A 121 6.55 1.09 19.37
C ILE A 121 5.22 0.45 19.78
N MET A 122 5.01 -0.82 19.43
CA MET A 122 3.80 -1.55 19.78
C MET A 122 3.56 -1.54 21.29
N ARG A 123 4.55 -1.95 22.08
CA ARG A 123 4.40 -2.09 23.55
C ARG A 123 4.21 -0.77 24.28
N ASN A 124 4.83 0.31 23.81
CA ASN A 124 4.83 1.57 24.54
C ASN A 124 3.73 2.54 24.07
N PHE A 125 3.25 2.41 22.82
CA PHE A 125 2.37 3.42 22.22
C PHE A 125 1.10 2.85 21.57
N VAL A 126 0.97 1.53 21.40
CA VAL A 126 -0.18 0.92 20.71
C VAL A 126 -0.95 -0.07 21.60
N GLU A 127 -0.25 -0.97 22.29
CA GLU A 127 -0.87 -1.94 23.20
C GLU A 127 -1.31 -1.25 24.51
N GLY A 128 -2.49 -1.61 25.03
CA GLY A 128 -3.00 -1.09 26.30
C GLY A 128 -3.58 0.33 26.27
N LYS A 129 -3.74 0.93 25.09
CA LYS A 129 -4.49 2.16 24.84
C LYS A 129 -5.58 1.91 23.80
#